data_AF-I9QRG8-F1
#
_entry.id   AF-I9QRG8-F1
#
_cell.length_a   1.000
_cell.length_b   1.000
_cell.length_c   1.000
_cell.angle_alpha   90.00
_cell.angle_beta   90.00
_cell.angle_gamma   90.00
#
_symmetry.space_group_name_H-M   'P 1'
#
loop_
_entity.id
_entity.type
_entity.pdbx_description
1 polymer ?
#
loop_
_entity_poly.entity_id
_entity_poly.type
_entity_poly.pdbx_seq_one_letter_code
_entity_poly.pdbx_strand_id
1 'polypeptide(L)'
;MKEAFKDWIYKDYARRTHLEQIYNDTFNNLVLKTYDGSQLELEGFNQYISLRPHQKNSIFRTIQDRSVCLDHQVGAGKTLCAIASCMEQKRMGLVNKTLIAVPNHLTEQWGDEFYKAYPNANVLVVDSKDITEKERELLYNQIANNNYDAVIIAHTHLELLSNPREIIEGLKEEELVNAEKTLKGKNWLIKIP
;
A
#
# COMPACT_ATOMS: atom_id res chain seq x y z
N MET A 1 15.86 35.41 -25.16
CA MET A 1 15.66 35.33 -23.69
C MET A 1 16.47 34.19 -23.06
N LYS A 2 16.35 32.94 -23.53
CA LYS A 2 17.12 31.79 -22.98
C LYS A 2 18.66 31.94 -23.12
N GLU A 3 19.16 32.44 -24.24
CA GLU A 3 20.60 32.64 -24.45
C GLU A 3 21.19 33.78 -23.61
N ALA A 4 20.51 34.93 -23.57
CA ALA A 4 20.93 36.06 -22.74
C ALA A 4 20.99 35.71 -21.24
N PHE A 5 20.07 34.88 -20.75
CA PHE A 5 20.10 34.36 -19.37
C PHE A 5 21.28 33.41 -19.14
N LYS A 6 21.57 32.52 -20.10
CA LYS A 6 22.70 31.61 -20.05
C LYS A 6 24.01 32.39 -19.96
N ASP A 7 24.23 33.34 -20.86
CA ASP A 7 25.43 34.18 -20.86
C ASP A 7 25.55 35.01 -19.57
N TRP A 8 24.44 35.48 -19.01
CA TRP A 8 24.43 36.22 -17.75
C TRP A 8 24.78 35.36 -16.53
N ILE A 9 24.34 34.10 -16.48
CA ILE A 9 24.69 33.15 -15.41
C ILE A 9 26.17 32.78 -15.47
N TYR A 10 26.71 32.48 -16.65
CA TYR A 10 28.08 31.97 -16.76
C TYR A 10 29.18 33.05 -16.67
N LYS A 11 28.82 34.34 -16.74
CA LYS A 11 29.75 35.47 -16.58
C LYS A 11 30.26 35.66 -15.15
N ASP A 12 29.58 35.13 -14.14
CA ASP A 12 29.88 35.36 -12.73
C ASP A 12 29.80 34.04 -11.95
N TYR A 13 30.98 33.56 -11.52
CA TYR A 13 31.10 32.30 -10.80
C TYR A 13 30.36 32.31 -9.45
N ALA A 14 30.46 33.39 -8.68
CA ALA A 14 29.83 33.49 -7.37
C ALA A 14 28.29 33.47 -7.50
N ARG A 15 27.77 34.18 -8.50
CA ARG A 15 26.34 34.16 -8.82
C ARG A 15 25.85 32.78 -9.25
N ARG A 16 26.60 32.10 -10.12
CA ARG A 16 26.28 30.74 -10.57
C ARG A 16 26.15 29.80 -9.37
N THR A 17 27.16 29.77 -8.49
CA THR A 17 27.15 28.89 -7.31
C THR A 17 26.01 29.23 -6.35
N HIS A 18 25.70 30.52 -6.14
CA HIS A 18 24.58 30.93 -5.30
C HIS A 18 23.22 30.47 -5.86
N LEU A 19 23.00 30.63 -7.16
CA LEU A 19 21.76 30.18 -7.81
C LEU A 19 21.67 28.65 -7.87
N GLU A 20 22.79 27.95 -8.04
CA GLU A 20 22.85 26.48 -7.96
C GLU A 20 22.49 25.98 -6.55
N GLN A 21 22.96 26.65 -5.51
CA GLN A 21 22.58 26.35 -4.12
C GLN A 21 21.07 26.54 -3.92
N ILE A 22 20.52 27.70 -4.31
CA ILE A 22 19.07 27.95 -4.23
C ILE A 22 18.30 26.88 -5.01
N TYR A 23 18.78 26.51 -6.21
CA TYR A 23 18.14 25.49 -7.01
C TYR A 23 18.15 24.13 -6.31
N ASN A 24 19.29 23.73 -5.74
CA ASN A 24 19.39 22.45 -5.04
C ASN A 24 18.55 22.43 -3.77
N ASP A 25 18.59 23.50 -2.97
CA ASP A 25 17.83 23.62 -1.73
C ASP A 25 16.31 23.72 -1.99
N THR A 26 15.90 24.27 -3.14
CA THR A 26 14.48 24.45 -3.49
C THR A 26 13.91 23.26 -4.27
N PHE A 27 14.66 22.71 -5.22
CA PHE A 27 14.16 21.76 -6.21
C PHE A 27 14.84 20.39 -6.17
N ASN A 28 16.10 20.29 -5.76
CA ASN A 28 16.87 19.04 -5.72
C ASN A 28 17.23 18.62 -4.29
N ASN A 29 16.25 18.72 -3.39
CA ASN A 29 16.43 18.49 -1.94
C ASN A 29 15.82 17.14 -1.47
N LEU A 30 15.27 16.34 -2.37
CA LEU A 30 14.69 15.04 -2.08
C LEU A 30 15.60 13.93 -2.58
N VAL A 31 16.09 13.10 -1.65
CA VAL A 31 16.79 11.85 -1.98
C VAL A 31 15.86 10.69 -1.70
N LEU A 32 15.72 9.77 -2.66
CA LEU A 32 14.93 8.56 -2.47
C LEU A 32 15.59 7.68 -1.41
N LYS A 33 14.79 7.22 -0.45
CA LYS A 33 15.24 6.24 0.54
C LYS A 33 15.62 4.95 -0.17
N THR A 34 16.82 4.45 0.12
CA THR A 34 17.32 3.16 -0.39
C THR A 34 17.09 2.07 0.64
N TYR A 35 16.83 0.86 0.17
CA TYR A 35 16.54 -0.32 1.00
C TYR A 35 17.44 -1.45 0.56
N ASP A 36 18.16 -2.05 1.51
CA ASP A 36 18.99 -3.22 1.28
C ASP A 36 18.45 -4.40 2.08
N GLY A 37 17.82 -5.33 1.38
CA GLY A 37 17.29 -6.57 1.93
C GLY A 37 18.23 -7.76 1.80
N SER A 38 19.51 -7.57 1.42
CA SER A 38 20.44 -8.66 1.14
C SER A 38 20.54 -9.70 2.27
N GLN A 39 20.46 -9.22 3.51
CA GLN A 39 20.52 -10.00 4.75
C GLN A 39 19.18 -10.63 5.16
N LEU A 40 18.10 -10.46 4.39
CA LEU A 40 16.83 -11.13 4.68
C LEU A 40 16.96 -12.64 4.51
N GLU A 41 16.63 -13.34 5.58
CA GLU A 41 16.41 -14.78 5.63
C GLU A 41 14.94 -15.02 5.99
N LEU A 42 14.22 -15.72 5.11
CA LEU A 42 12.79 -15.94 5.24
C LEU A 42 12.54 -17.33 5.84
N GLU A 43 12.13 -17.37 7.10
CA GLU A 43 11.86 -18.62 7.80
C GLU A 43 10.63 -19.33 7.24
N GLY A 44 10.72 -20.64 6.99
CA GLY A 44 9.63 -21.42 6.40
C GLY A 44 9.40 -21.18 4.90
N PHE A 45 10.17 -20.28 4.28
CA PHE A 45 10.11 -20.07 2.83
C PHE A 45 10.66 -21.27 2.08
N ASN A 46 10.06 -21.56 0.93
CA ASN A 46 10.45 -22.66 0.08
C ASN A 46 11.89 -22.47 -0.44
N GLN A 47 12.79 -23.36 0.01
CA GLN A 47 14.22 -23.32 -0.32
C GLN A 47 14.52 -23.52 -1.82
N TYR A 48 13.58 -24.08 -2.59
CA TYR A 48 13.72 -24.23 -4.03
C TYR A 48 13.43 -22.93 -4.81
N ILE A 49 12.96 -21.87 -4.14
CA ILE A 49 12.70 -20.57 -4.73
C ILE A 49 13.81 -19.61 -4.32
N SER A 50 14.50 -19.02 -5.30
CA SER A 50 15.51 -17.98 -5.05
C SER A 50 14.94 -16.59 -5.38
N LEU A 51 14.97 -15.70 -4.39
CA LEU A 51 14.57 -14.30 -4.58
C LEU A 51 15.67 -13.49 -5.26
N ARG A 52 15.26 -12.64 -6.21
CA ARG A 52 16.14 -11.65 -6.84
C ARG A 52 16.43 -10.49 -5.87
N PRO A 53 17.57 -9.78 -6.03
CA PRO A 53 17.92 -8.67 -5.14
C PRO A 53 16.81 -7.61 -4.98
N HIS A 54 16.13 -7.24 -6.07
CA HIS A 54 15.04 -6.26 -6.00
C HIS A 54 13.84 -6.75 -5.18
N GLN A 55 13.57 -8.05 -5.18
CA GLN A 55 12.48 -8.65 -4.39
C GLN A 55 12.83 -8.60 -2.91
N LYS A 56 14.07 -8.94 -2.54
CA LYS A 56 14.56 -8.78 -1.16
C LYS A 56 14.46 -7.32 -0.70
N ASN A 57 14.89 -6.37 -1.52
CA ASN A 57 14.78 -4.94 -1.19
C ASN A 57 13.32 -4.49 -1.03
N SER A 58 12.41 -5.03 -1.85
CA SER A 58 10.97 -4.75 -1.78
C SER A 58 10.34 -5.30 -0.50
N ILE A 59 10.72 -6.52 -0.09
CA ILE A 59 10.27 -7.13 1.17
C ILE A 59 10.80 -6.30 2.34
N PHE A 60 12.09 -5.97 2.33
CA PHE A 60 12.70 -5.14 3.37
C PHE A 60 12.03 -3.77 3.49
N ARG A 61 11.74 -3.13 2.35
CA ARG A 61 10.97 -1.88 2.31
C ARG A 61 9.59 -2.03 2.94
N THR A 62 8.87 -3.10 2.63
CA THR A 62 7.53 -3.37 3.19
C THR A 62 7.57 -3.59 4.70
N ILE A 63 8.64 -4.18 5.23
CA ILE A 63 8.83 -4.34 6.68
C ILE A 63 9.10 -2.99 7.36
N GLN A 64 9.85 -2.10 6.70
CA GLN A 64 10.30 -0.83 7.29
C GLN A 64 9.26 0.29 7.20
N ASP A 65 8.45 0.32 6.15
CA ASP A 65 7.48 1.38 5.90
C ASP A 65 6.06 0.91 6.16
N ARG A 66 5.19 1.81 6.67
CA ARG A 66 3.77 1.48 6.95
C ARG A 66 2.92 1.25 5.70
N SER A 67 3.31 1.81 4.56
CA SER A 67 2.58 1.72 3.30
C SER A 67 3.55 1.72 2.13
N VAL A 68 3.37 0.76 1.23
CA VAL A 68 4.26 0.55 0.09
C VAL A 68 3.43 0.22 -1.15
N CYS A 69 3.75 0.87 -2.27
CA CYS A 69 3.31 0.48 -3.59
C CYS A 69 4.42 -0.33 -4.27
N LEU A 70 4.12 -1.58 -4.66
CA LEU A 70 5.04 -2.46 -5.37
C LEU A 70 4.86 -2.30 -6.89
N ASP A 71 5.21 -1.15 -7.44
CA ASP A 71 5.06 -0.80 -8.87
C ASP A 71 6.17 -1.38 -9.76
N HIS A 72 6.35 -2.71 -9.71
CA HIS A 72 7.27 -3.40 -10.61
C HIS A 72 6.59 -3.77 -11.93
N GLN A 73 7.36 -4.12 -12.96
CA GLN A 73 6.81 -4.67 -14.20
C GLN A 73 6.03 -5.99 -13.97
N VAL A 74 5.09 -6.31 -14.86
CA VAL A 74 4.44 -7.64 -14.91
C VAL A 74 5.50 -8.75 -14.95
N GLY A 75 5.29 -9.82 -14.18
CA GLY A 75 6.25 -10.94 -14.08
C GLY A 75 7.45 -10.70 -13.15
N ALA A 76 7.60 -9.52 -12.54
CA ALA A 76 8.70 -9.23 -11.61
C ALA A 76 8.56 -9.91 -10.22
N GLY A 77 7.50 -10.70 -10.01
CA GLY A 77 7.23 -11.43 -8.77
C GLY A 77 6.66 -10.57 -7.65
N LYS A 78 5.75 -9.64 -7.97
CA LYS A 78 5.07 -8.76 -6.99
C LYS A 78 4.27 -9.55 -5.96
N THR A 79 3.53 -10.56 -6.40
CA THR A 79 2.74 -11.44 -5.53
C THR A 79 3.64 -12.18 -4.53
N LEU A 80 4.73 -12.78 -5.01
CA LEU A 80 5.72 -13.43 -4.15
C LEU A 80 6.33 -12.46 -3.11
N CYS A 81 6.62 -11.22 -3.51
CA CYS A 81 7.09 -10.19 -2.59
C CYS A 81 6.03 -9.87 -1.52
N ALA A 82 4.76 -9.73 -1.91
CA ALA A 82 3.67 -9.47 -0.98
C ALA A 82 3.52 -10.63 0.02
N ILE A 83 3.47 -11.88 -0.44
CA ILE A 83 3.37 -13.08 0.41
C ILE A 83 4.54 -13.14 1.39
N ALA A 84 5.77 -13.01 0.90
CA ALA A 84 6.95 -13.03 1.76
C ALA A 84 6.94 -11.89 2.79
N SER A 85 6.50 -10.69 2.39
CA SER A 85 6.37 -9.56 3.31
C SER A 85 5.32 -9.81 4.40
N CYS A 86 4.20 -10.46 4.06
CA CYS A 86 3.15 -10.79 5.02
C CYS A 86 3.66 -11.77 6.08
N MET A 87 4.28 -12.87 5.64
CA MET A 87 4.82 -13.88 6.55
C MET A 87 5.93 -13.31 7.42
N GLU A 88 6.78 -12.46 6.85
CA GLU A 88 7.93 -11.96 7.58
C GLU A 88 7.57 -10.87 8.59
N GLN A 89 6.61 -10.00 8.27
CA GLN A 89 6.03 -9.11 9.27
C GLN A 89 5.34 -9.88 10.40
N LYS A 90 4.66 -10.99 10.09
CA LYS A 90 4.03 -11.84 11.12
C LYS A 90 5.07 -12.50 12.01
N ARG A 91 6.14 -13.07 11.43
CA ARG A 91 7.26 -13.67 12.17
C ARG A 91 7.94 -12.65 13.10
N MET A 92 8.09 -11.41 12.65
CA MET A 92 8.65 -10.31 13.44
C MET A 92 7.68 -9.72 14.49
N GLY A 93 6.43 -10.20 14.54
CA GLY A 93 5.41 -9.68 15.46
C GLY A 93 4.88 -8.28 15.12
N LEU A 94 5.11 -7.81 13.88
CA LEU A 94 4.63 -6.50 13.40
C LEU A 94 3.14 -6.55 13.03
N VAL A 95 2.67 -7.72 12.59
CA VAL A 95 1.26 -7.98 12.26
C VAL A 95 0.82 -9.30 12.85
N ASN A 96 -0.45 -9.40 13.24
CA ASN A 96 -0.99 -10.64 13.83
C ASN A 96 -1.67 -11.54 12.79
N LYS A 97 -2.41 -10.93 11.87
CA LYS A 97 -3.26 -11.62 10.88
C LYS A 97 -3.42 -10.72 9.67
N THR A 98 -2.81 -11.12 8.56
CA THR A 98 -2.81 -10.30 7.35
C THR A 98 -4.05 -10.61 6.51
N LEU A 99 -4.76 -9.57 6.07
CA LEU A 99 -5.86 -9.67 5.11
C LEU A 99 -5.36 -9.25 3.72
N ILE A 100 -5.58 -10.09 2.72
CA ILE A 100 -5.16 -9.88 1.34
C ILE A 100 -6.43 -9.86 0.47
N ALA A 101 -6.77 -8.70 -0.07
CA ALA A 101 -7.92 -8.55 -0.97
C ALA A 101 -7.45 -8.59 -2.42
N VAL A 102 -8.05 -9.47 -3.23
CA VAL A 102 -7.67 -9.69 -4.64
C VAL A 102 -8.89 -9.71 -5.56
N PRO A 103 -8.71 -9.50 -6.87
CA PRO A 103 -9.76 -9.76 -7.85
C PRO A 103 -10.33 -11.17 -7.70
N ASN A 104 -11.64 -11.31 -7.81
CA ASN A 104 -12.37 -12.55 -7.48
C ASN A 104 -11.77 -13.80 -8.14
N HIS A 105 -11.43 -13.70 -9.43
CA HIS A 105 -10.88 -14.77 -10.24
C HIS A 105 -9.42 -15.14 -9.91
N LEU A 106 -8.76 -14.42 -8.99
CA LEU A 106 -7.36 -14.64 -8.59
C LEU A 106 -7.22 -15.20 -7.18
N THR A 107 -8.31 -15.40 -6.44
CA THR A 107 -8.27 -15.91 -5.05
C THR A 107 -7.56 -17.26 -4.94
N GLU A 108 -7.94 -18.22 -5.79
CA GLU A 108 -7.30 -19.54 -5.87
C GLU A 108 -5.83 -19.44 -6.30
N GLN A 109 -5.54 -18.65 -7.34
CA GLN A 109 -4.17 -18.44 -7.81
C GLN A 109 -3.26 -17.88 -6.71
N TRP A 110 -3.75 -16.91 -5.92
CA TRP A 110 -3.01 -16.37 -4.77
C TRP A 110 -2.80 -17.43 -3.69
N GLY A 111 -3.79 -18.28 -3.43
CA GLY A 111 -3.65 -19.42 -2.53
C GLY A 111 -2.52 -20.36 -2.96
N ASP A 112 -2.52 -20.76 -4.23
CA ASP A 112 -1.48 -21.62 -4.81
C ASP A 112 -0.10 -20.99 -4.73
N GLU A 113 0.03 -19.70 -5.07
CA GLU A 113 1.29 -18.96 -4.94
C GLU A 113 1.75 -18.88 -3.47
N PHE A 114 0.82 -18.76 -2.53
CA PHE A 114 1.12 -18.74 -1.09
C PHE A 114 1.70 -20.07 -0.63
N TYR A 115 1.03 -21.20 -0.92
CA TYR A 115 1.51 -22.53 -0.54
C TYR A 115 2.78 -22.92 -1.29
N LYS A 116 2.96 -22.46 -2.52
CA LYS A 116 4.22 -22.63 -3.25
C LYS A 116 5.38 -21.91 -2.56
N ALA A 117 5.14 -20.71 -2.01
CA ALA A 117 6.14 -19.93 -1.29
C ALA A 117 6.37 -20.42 0.14
N TYR A 118 5.31 -20.81 0.85
CA TYR A 118 5.31 -21.27 2.24
C TYR A 118 4.42 -22.50 2.40
N PRO A 119 4.96 -23.72 2.19
CA PRO A 119 4.17 -24.96 2.18
C PRO A 119 3.44 -25.27 3.50
N ASN A 120 3.94 -24.76 4.62
CA ASN A 120 3.40 -25.00 5.96
C ASN A 120 2.54 -23.84 6.51
N ALA A 121 2.24 -22.82 5.70
CA ALA A 121 1.44 -21.68 6.16
C ALA A 121 -0.03 -22.04 6.37
N ASN A 122 -0.65 -21.49 7.41
CA ASN A 122 -2.09 -21.63 7.66
C ASN A 122 -2.87 -20.49 7.00
N VAL A 123 -3.28 -20.67 5.75
CA VAL A 123 -3.94 -19.63 4.95
C VAL A 123 -5.40 -19.95 4.70
N LEU A 124 -6.30 -19.02 5.04
CA LEU A 124 -7.71 -19.10 4.66
C LEU A 124 -7.91 -18.43 3.30
N VAL A 125 -8.35 -19.19 2.30
CA VAL A 125 -8.72 -18.66 0.97
C VAL A 125 -10.24 -18.64 0.85
N VAL A 126 -10.78 -17.46 0.59
CA VAL A 126 -12.22 -17.23 0.43
C VAL A 126 -12.49 -16.74 -0.99
N ASP A 127 -13.15 -17.59 -1.77
CA ASP A 127 -13.60 -17.26 -3.12
C ASP A 127 -14.82 -16.32 -3.11
N SER A 128 -15.26 -15.85 -4.28
CA SER A 128 -16.39 -14.91 -4.40
C SER A 128 -17.76 -15.57 -4.52
N LYS A 129 -17.96 -16.81 -4.06
CA LYS A 129 -19.27 -17.46 -4.15
C LYS A 129 -20.33 -16.63 -3.44
N ASP A 130 -21.56 -16.69 -3.95
CA ASP A 130 -22.71 -16.09 -3.30
C ASP A 130 -22.87 -16.71 -1.92
N ILE A 131 -22.64 -15.91 -0.88
CA ILE A 131 -22.86 -16.29 0.51
C ILE A 131 -24.02 -15.48 1.07
N THR A 132 -24.89 -16.15 1.83
CA THR A 132 -25.94 -15.49 2.58
C THR A 132 -25.35 -14.60 3.68
N GLU A 133 -26.13 -13.65 4.20
CA GLU A 133 -25.71 -12.81 5.32
C GLU A 133 -25.28 -13.62 6.55
N LYS A 134 -25.99 -14.72 6.83
CA LYS A 134 -25.66 -15.63 7.93
C LYS A 134 -24.34 -16.36 7.70
N GLU A 135 -24.06 -16.83 6.48
CA GLU A 135 -22.79 -17.48 6.15
C GLU A 135 -21.63 -16.49 6.19
N ARG A 136 -21.87 -15.23 5.79
CA ARG A 136 -20.89 -14.15 5.92
C ARG A 136 -20.55 -13.85 7.37
N GLU A 137 -21.55 -13.80 8.25
CA GLU A 137 -21.32 -13.63 9.70
C GLU A 137 -20.48 -14.78 10.27
N LEU A 138 -20.78 -16.02 9.88
CA LEU A 138 -19.99 -17.19 10.26
C LEU A 138 -18.55 -17.10 9.74
N LEU A 139 -18.35 -16.68 8.49
CA LEU A 139 -17.03 -16.48 7.90
C LEU A 139 -16.22 -15.43 8.68
N TYR A 140 -16.81 -14.29 9.00
CA TYR A 140 -16.12 -13.24 9.77
C TYR A 140 -15.82 -13.69 11.19
N ASN A 141 -16.72 -14.43 11.84
CA ASN A 141 -16.46 -15.07 13.13
C ASN A 141 -15.31 -16.09 13.05
N GLN A 142 -15.25 -16.88 11.97
CA GLN A 142 -14.16 -17.81 11.72
C GLN A 142 -12.83 -17.07 11.52
N ILE A 143 -12.83 -15.99 10.73
CA ILE A 143 -11.66 -15.14 10.51
C ILE A 143 -11.21 -14.52 11.82
N ALA A 144 -12.11 -13.99 12.65
CA ALA A 144 -11.77 -13.31 13.89
C ALA A 144 -11.16 -14.27 14.93
N ASN A 145 -11.76 -15.45 15.11
CA ASN A 145 -11.43 -16.34 16.23
C ASN A 145 -10.30 -17.34 15.93
N ASN A 146 -10.02 -17.65 14.66
CA ASN A 146 -8.94 -18.58 14.32
C ASN A 146 -7.61 -17.85 14.08
N ASN A 147 -6.50 -18.59 14.28
CA ASN A 147 -5.15 -18.09 14.07
C ASN A 147 -4.65 -18.43 12.66
N TYR A 148 -4.98 -17.57 11.69
CA TYR A 148 -4.47 -17.66 10.33
C TYR A 148 -3.18 -16.85 10.14
N ASP A 149 -2.27 -17.34 9.32
CA ASP A 149 -1.10 -16.59 8.85
C ASP A 149 -1.48 -15.49 7.88
N ALA A 150 -2.40 -15.82 6.97
CA ALA A 150 -3.04 -14.87 6.09
C ALA A 150 -4.48 -15.28 5.78
N VAL A 151 -5.30 -14.31 5.43
CA VAL A 151 -6.65 -14.49 4.93
C VAL A 151 -6.71 -13.83 3.55
N ILE A 152 -7.02 -14.59 2.52
CA ILE A 152 -7.19 -14.11 1.15
C ILE A 152 -8.69 -14.02 0.86
N ILE A 153 -9.18 -12.84 0.49
CA ILE A 153 -10.58 -12.59 0.15
C ILE A 153 -10.72 -11.96 -1.23
N ALA A 154 -11.83 -12.29 -1.90
CA ALA A 154 -12.27 -11.56 -3.08
C ALA A 154 -12.64 -10.10 -2.74
N HIS A 155 -12.43 -9.16 -3.67
CA HIS A 155 -12.84 -7.76 -3.50
C HIS A 155 -14.32 -7.60 -3.16
N THR A 156 -15.19 -8.44 -3.71
CA THR A 156 -16.62 -8.42 -3.38
C THR A 156 -16.90 -8.67 -1.89
N HIS A 157 -16.10 -9.48 -1.21
CA HIS A 157 -16.24 -9.68 0.24
C HIS A 157 -15.75 -8.49 1.05
N LEU A 158 -14.76 -7.76 0.53
CA LEU A 158 -14.27 -6.52 1.14
C LEU A 158 -15.31 -5.41 1.03
N GLU A 159 -16.00 -5.28 -0.10
CA GLU A 159 -17.07 -4.30 -0.32
C GLU A 159 -18.27 -4.50 0.63
N LEU A 160 -18.49 -5.74 1.08
CA LEU A 160 -19.54 -6.07 2.03
C LEU A 160 -19.16 -5.81 3.50
N LEU A 161 -17.88 -5.55 3.79
CA LEU A 161 -17.46 -5.17 5.13
C LEU A 161 -17.97 -3.75 5.43
N SER A 162 -18.76 -3.65 6.49
CA SER A 162 -19.25 -2.35 6.95
C SER A 162 -18.10 -1.49 7.44
N ASN A 163 -18.07 -0.22 7.02
CA ASN A 163 -17.10 0.73 7.54
C ASN A 163 -17.30 0.92 9.06
N PRO A 164 -16.20 1.10 9.83
CA PRO A 164 -16.29 1.47 11.23
C PRO A 164 -17.17 2.72 11.42
N ARG A 165 -18.06 2.69 12.42
CA ARG A 165 -18.99 3.80 12.68
C ARG A 165 -18.28 5.14 12.85
N GLU A 166 -17.15 5.13 13.54
CA GLU A 166 -16.32 6.31 13.80
C GLU A 166 -15.85 6.99 12.50
N ILE A 167 -15.47 6.20 11.48
CA ILE A 167 -15.07 6.73 10.17
C ILE A 167 -16.29 7.34 9.46
N ILE A 168 -17.44 6.67 9.52
CA ILE A 168 -18.68 7.16 8.93
C ILE A 168 -19.11 8.48 9.59
N GLU A 169 -19.02 8.58 10.91
CA GLU A 169 -19.35 9.77 11.68
C GLU A 169 -18.38 10.93 11.36
N GLY A 170 -17.07 10.67 11.29
CA GLY A 170 -16.08 11.67 10.88
C GLY A 170 -16.34 12.21 9.47
N LEU A 171 -16.63 11.32 8.51
CA LEU A 171 -16.95 11.73 7.13
C LEU A 171 -18.24 12.56 7.06
N LYS A 172 -19.27 12.18 7.84
CA LYS A 172 -20.51 12.97 7.94
C LYS A 172 -20.24 14.38 8.48
N GLU A 173 -19.40 14.50 9.50
CA GLU A 173 -19.02 15.79 10.07
C GLU A 173 -18.28 16.67 9.05
N GLU A 174 -17.32 16.08 8.31
CA GLU A 174 -16.62 16.78 7.22
C GLU A 174 -17.57 17.23 6.10
N GLU A 175 -18.52 16.39 5.71
CA GLU A 175 -19.54 16.73 4.72
C GLU A 175 -20.46 17.85 5.19
N LEU A 176 -20.89 17.83 6.46
CA LEU A 176 -21.68 18.91 7.06
C LEU A 176 -20.90 20.24 7.04
N VAL A 177 -19.64 20.23 7.46
CA VAL A 177 -18.77 21.42 7.44
C VAL A 177 -18.59 21.94 6.00
N ASN A 178 -18.41 21.05 5.02
CA ASN A 178 -18.27 21.43 3.62
C ASN A 178 -19.59 21.99 3.04
N ALA A 179 -20.74 21.41 3.40
CA ALA A 179 -22.05 21.90 3.02
C ALA A 179 -22.33 23.29 3.62
N GLU A 180 -22.02 23.51 4.89
CA GLU A 180 -22.14 24.81 5.55
C GLU A 180 -21.25 25.88 4.89
N LYS A 181 -19.98 25.55 4.59
CA LYS A 181 -19.08 26.45 3.85
C LYS A 181 -19.67 26.80 2.48
N THR A 182 -20.23 25.82 1.78
CA THR A 182 -20.87 26.03 0.46
C THR A 182 -22.11 26.92 0.56
N LEU A 183 -22.96 26.72 1.57
CA LEU A 183 -24.15 27.54 1.83
C LEU A 183 -23.77 28.98 2.19
N LYS A 184 -22.77 29.16 3.08
CA LYS A 184 -22.24 30.50 3.42
C LYS A 184 -21.60 31.18 2.21
N GLY A 185 -20.88 30.45 1.37
CA GLY A 185 -20.31 30.95 0.11
C GLY A 185 -21.37 31.35 -0.92
N LYS A 186 -22.48 30.61 -1.02
CA LYS A 186 -23.62 30.95 -1.90
C LYS A 186 -24.42 32.15 -1.40
N ASN A 187 -24.45 32.41 -0.10
CA ASN A 187 -25.15 33.57 0.47
C ASN A 187 -24.52 34.92 0.07
N TRP A 188 -23.30 34.94 -0.47
CA TRP A 188 -22.66 36.13 -1.04
C TRP A 188 -23.06 36.41 -2.50
N LEU A 189 -23.70 35.45 -3.20
CA LEU A 189 -24.14 35.60 -4.59
C LEU A 189 -25.63 35.95 -4.73
N ILE A 190 -26.38 36.01 -3.62
CA ILE A 190 -27.78 36.44 -3.58
C ILE A 190 -27.86 37.81 -2.87
N LYS A 191 -27.19 38.81 -3.44
CA LYS A 191 -27.63 40.21 -3.32
C LYS A 191 -28.21 40.59 -4.67
N ILE A 192 -29.48 40.26 -4.85
CA ILE A 192 -30.29 40.82 -5.95
C ILE A 192 -30.62 42.27 -5.54
N PRO A 193 -30.51 43.26 -6.46
CA PRO A 193 -30.80 44.66 -6.17
C PRO A 193 -32.23 44.90 -5.65
#